data_AF-A0A493TPD3-F1
#
_entry.id   AF-A0A493TPD3-F1
#
_cell.length_a   1.000
_cell.length_b   1.000
_cell.length_c   1.000
_cell.angle_alpha   90.00
_cell.angle_beta   90.00
_cell.angle_gamma   90.00
#
_symmetry.space_group_name_H-M   'P 1'
#
loop_
_entity.id
_entity.type
_entity.pdbx_description
1 polymer ?
#
loop_
_entity_poly.entity_id
_entity_poly.type
_entity_poly.pdbx_seq_one_letter_code
_entity_poly.pdbx_strand_id
1 'polypeptide(L)'
;MKFEDLLLEIGGFGRFQILILFVLCLARINLPMHFLLHSFLAATPSHHCAIPHQEAFVNLTMEEILLISIPREPDGTFRSCEMFSQPQFHLLLNSSLQPENDSIIQNCQHGWVYDHSQFTSTISTQSLISPFQTLLPDQVSIPFGRKSMLMLSLVFSVIFGMLSAASVSYSMLAITRTLTGMALSGLSLIVLPLGMEWVDIEHRTFSGVLTSIFWSIGNMLLALTAYLVREWHWLLVAVTGPCLLSIIYLWWVPESARWLIANGKVKQAHKHLLRCARMNGMKDFALSPEALRTITTDKKPGESYSYISLFRTPVLRKISLCSGAVWFGVAFSYYGMSMKLTGFGLNMYLSQFVFGIIEIPAKVIVYVLVNRIGRRQSQAWSLILTGLSFTSLRSVVAITGKGLSEAAFTTVFLYTSELYPTVLRQNGMGYTSFVARLGGALAPLVFLLDEVWRSLPEVTYCGVAVCCGSVAFLLPETLNVRLPEVSSILCQEETRDLRSVMDPGRVSV
;
A
#
# COMPACT_ATOMS: atom_id res chain seq x y z
N MET A 1 22.26 -5.67 30.19
CA MET A 1 22.66 -5.68 28.77
C MET A 1 21.39 -5.59 27.93
N LYS A 2 21.29 -4.63 27.01
CA LYS A 2 20.10 -4.54 26.15
C LYS A 2 20.28 -5.46 24.94
N PHE A 3 19.19 -5.88 24.31
CA PHE A 3 19.24 -6.76 23.14
C PHE A 3 20.03 -6.14 21.95
N GLU A 4 20.11 -4.81 21.90
CA GLU A 4 20.84 -4.10 20.85
C GLU A 4 22.36 -4.23 21.02
N ASP A 5 22.86 -4.19 22.26
CA ASP A 5 24.27 -4.43 22.60
C ASP A 5 24.68 -5.86 22.21
N LEU A 6 23.77 -6.82 22.41
CA LEU A 6 23.97 -8.21 22.03
C LEU A 6 24.14 -8.40 20.52
N LEU A 7 23.38 -7.67 19.70
CA LEU A 7 23.51 -7.73 18.24
C LEU A 7 24.83 -7.13 17.76
N LEU A 8 25.32 -6.08 18.43
CA LEU A 8 26.63 -5.50 18.15
C LEU A 8 27.75 -6.49 18.47
N GLU A 9 27.69 -7.19 19.60
CA GLU A 9 28.67 -8.24 19.96
C GLU A 9 28.65 -9.45 19.00
N ILE A 10 27.52 -9.73 18.35
CA ILE A 10 27.37 -10.81 17.36
C ILE A 10 27.93 -10.42 15.97
N GLY A 11 28.59 -9.27 15.86
CA GLY A 11 29.23 -8.78 14.64
C GLY A 11 28.36 -7.81 13.82
N GLY A 12 27.32 -7.22 14.42
CA GLY A 12 26.52 -6.16 13.79
C GLY A 12 25.84 -6.58 12.49
N PHE A 13 25.90 -5.73 11.46
CA PHE A 13 25.32 -5.97 10.14
C PHE A 13 26.17 -6.96 9.30
N GLY A 14 26.12 -8.24 9.68
CA GLY A 14 26.88 -9.32 9.06
C GLY A 14 26.13 -10.09 7.95
N ARG A 15 26.75 -11.18 7.49
CA ARG A 15 26.24 -12.03 6.40
C ARG A 15 24.87 -12.62 6.70
N PHE A 16 24.61 -12.97 7.97
CA PHE A 16 23.33 -13.53 8.39
C PHE A 16 22.19 -12.50 8.24
N GLN A 17 22.43 -11.26 8.69
CA GLN A 17 21.47 -10.17 8.61
C GLN A 17 21.17 -9.81 7.15
N ILE A 18 22.21 -9.70 6.31
CA ILE A 18 22.05 -9.43 4.87
C ILE A 18 21.19 -10.51 4.20
N LEU A 19 21.48 -11.78 4.47
CA LEU A 19 20.72 -12.90 3.89
C LEU A 19 19.25 -12.88 4.32
N ILE A 20 18.98 -12.71 5.62
CA ILE A 20 17.59 -12.66 6.14
C ILE A 20 16.85 -11.45 5.56
N LEU A 21 17.49 -10.29 5.53
CA LEU A 21 16.91 -9.07 5.00
C LEU A 21 16.55 -9.26 3.52
N PHE A 22 17.46 -9.82 2.71
CA PHE A 22 17.22 -10.09 1.30
C PHE A 22 16.04 -11.05 1.09
N VAL A 23 15.99 -12.14 1.85
CA VAL A 23 14.89 -13.13 1.78
C VAL A 23 13.54 -12.51 2.17
N LEU A 24 13.52 -11.65 3.20
CA LEU A 24 12.31 -10.91 3.59
C LEU A 24 11.90 -9.86 2.54
N CYS A 25 12.87 -9.22 1.89
CA CYS A 25 12.63 -8.27 0.81
C CYS A 25 11.99 -8.94 -0.41
N LEU A 26 12.43 -10.15 -0.78
CA LEU A 26 11.80 -10.92 -1.85
C LEU A 26 10.31 -11.18 -1.58
N ALA A 27 9.93 -11.49 -0.33
CA ALA A 27 8.54 -11.73 0.02
C ALA A 27 7.66 -10.49 -0.13
N ARG A 28 8.26 -9.31 -0.05
CA ARG A 28 7.57 -8.04 -0.16
C ARG A 28 7.16 -7.69 -1.59
N ILE A 29 7.82 -8.28 -2.61
CA ILE A 29 7.48 -8.10 -4.03
C ILE A 29 6.02 -8.51 -4.30
N ASN A 30 5.49 -9.51 -3.58
CA ASN A 30 4.14 -10.01 -3.80
C ASN A 30 3.03 -8.99 -3.46
N LEU A 31 3.27 -8.10 -2.50
CA LEU A 31 2.26 -7.16 -2.02
C LEU A 31 1.74 -6.21 -3.12
N PRO A 32 2.60 -5.40 -3.79
CA PRO A 32 2.17 -4.49 -4.85
C PRO A 32 1.49 -5.24 -6.00
N MET A 33 1.98 -6.44 -6.33
CA MET A 33 1.40 -7.26 -7.39
C MET A 33 -0.06 -7.59 -7.13
N HIS A 34 -0.46 -7.85 -5.89
CA HIS A 34 -1.86 -8.13 -5.53
C HIS A 34 -2.70 -6.87 -5.22
N PHE A 35 -2.09 -5.83 -4.65
CA PHE A 35 -2.81 -4.63 -4.23
C PHE A 35 -3.17 -3.73 -5.42
N LEU A 36 -2.27 -3.59 -6.41
CA LEU A 36 -2.52 -2.80 -7.61
C LEU A 36 -3.06 -3.63 -8.78
N LEU A 37 -3.23 -4.94 -8.60
CA LEU A 37 -3.80 -5.84 -9.61
C LEU A 37 -5.16 -5.38 -10.11
N HIS A 38 -5.97 -4.79 -9.22
CA HIS A 38 -7.34 -4.40 -9.54
C HIS A 38 -7.41 -3.36 -10.66
N SER A 39 -6.39 -2.51 -10.80
CA SER A 39 -6.30 -1.53 -11.89
C SER A 39 -6.28 -2.19 -13.27
N PHE A 40 -5.84 -3.45 -13.39
CA PHE A 40 -5.84 -4.22 -14.63
C PHE A 40 -7.07 -5.13 -14.75
N LEU A 41 -7.53 -5.72 -13.64
CA LEU A 41 -8.68 -6.64 -13.66
C LEU A 41 -10.01 -5.92 -13.93
N ALA A 42 -10.15 -4.70 -13.42
CA ALA A 42 -11.35 -3.88 -13.55
C ALA A 42 -11.25 -2.86 -14.70
N ALA A 43 -10.18 -2.93 -15.51
CA ALA A 43 -10.07 -2.08 -16.68
C ALA A 43 -11.23 -2.39 -17.65
N THR A 44 -11.97 -1.35 -18.03
CA THR A 44 -12.98 -1.42 -19.09
C THR A 44 -12.28 -1.17 -20.42
N PRO A 45 -12.15 -2.18 -21.30
CA PRO A 45 -11.65 -1.91 -22.64
C PRO A 45 -12.62 -0.98 -23.39
N SER A 46 -12.09 -0.26 -24.37
CA SER A 46 -12.91 0.56 -25.26
C SER A 46 -13.98 -0.32 -25.89
N HIS A 47 -15.23 0.09 -25.75
CA HIS A 47 -16.37 -0.68 -26.22
C HIS A 47 -17.38 0.23 -26.88
N HIS A 48 -18.26 -0.37 -27.67
CA HIS A 48 -19.33 0.29 -28.36
C HIS A 48 -20.58 -0.58 -28.32
N CYS A 49 -21.77 0.02 -28.51
CA CYS A 49 -23.01 -0.74 -28.55
C CYS A 49 -22.99 -1.79 -29.67
N ALA A 50 -23.50 -2.99 -29.41
CA ALA A 50 -23.71 -3.99 -30.44
C ALA A 50 -24.81 -3.52 -31.41
N ILE A 51 -24.49 -3.50 -32.72
CA ILE A 51 -25.41 -3.05 -33.77
C ILE A 51 -26.09 -4.28 -34.39
N PRO A 52 -27.41 -4.47 -34.21
CA PRO A 52 -28.11 -5.59 -34.84
C PRO A 52 -28.21 -5.40 -36.35
N HIS A 53 -28.28 -6.51 -37.10
CA HIS A 53 -28.45 -6.54 -38.56
C HIS A 53 -27.34 -5.84 -39.36
N GLN A 54 -26.08 -5.96 -38.95
CA GLN A 54 -24.93 -5.52 -39.75
C GLN A 54 -24.94 -6.05 -41.19
N GLU A 55 -25.47 -7.26 -41.41
CA GLU A 55 -25.63 -7.88 -42.72
C GLU A 55 -26.60 -7.15 -43.66
N ALA A 56 -27.49 -6.30 -43.13
CA ALA A 56 -28.40 -5.49 -43.96
C ALA A 56 -27.69 -4.31 -44.63
N PHE A 57 -26.50 -3.93 -44.15
CA PHE A 57 -25.70 -2.81 -44.66
C PHE A 57 -24.60 -3.27 -45.63
N VAL A 58 -24.97 -4.07 -46.64
CA VAL A 58 -24.05 -4.76 -47.57
C VAL A 58 -23.04 -3.82 -48.28
N ASN A 59 -23.38 -2.54 -48.45
CA ASN A 59 -22.57 -1.56 -49.18
C ASN A 59 -21.76 -0.60 -48.29
N LEU A 60 -21.73 -0.79 -46.96
CA LEU A 60 -21.02 0.10 -46.03
C LEU A 60 -19.88 -0.63 -45.30
N THR A 61 -18.79 0.10 -45.06
CA THR A 61 -17.67 -0.37 -44.23
C THR A 61 -18.03 -0.36 -42.75
N MET A 62 -17.30 -1.11 -41.93
CA MET A 62 -17.54 -1.16 -40.47
C MET A 62 -17.42 0.22 -39.79
N GLU A 63 -16.52 1.08 -40.26
CA GLU A 63 -16.39 2.45 -39.73
C GLU A 63 -17.59 3.32 -40.09
N GLU A 64 -18.14 3.18 -41.29
CA GLU A 64 -19.34 3.88 -41.74
C GLU A 64 -20.59 3.42 -40.98
N ILE A 65 -20.69 2.11 -40.70
CA ILE A 65 -21.77 1.55 -39.87
C ILE A 65 -21.70 2.10 -38.44
N LEU A 66 -20.49 2.19 -37.85
CA LEU A 66 -20.32 2.80 -36.53
C LEU A 66 -20.66 4.30 -36.55
N LEU A 67 -20.30 5.02 -37.61
CA LEU A 67 -20.61 6.45 -37.79
C LEU A 67 -22.11 6.74 -37.77
N ILE A 68 -22.91 5.93 -38.46
CA ILE A 68 -24.36 6.14 -38.57
C ILE A 68 -25.12 5.64 -37.34
N SER A 69 -24.56 4.70 -36.58
CA SER A 69 -25.25 4.05 -35.46
C SER A 69 -24.83 4.57 -34.09
N ILE A 70 -23.67 5.21 -33.96
CA ILE A 70 -23.11 5.61 -32.67
C ILE A 70 -22.68 7.08 -32.69
N PRO A 71 -23.15 7.91 -31.73
CA PRO A 71 -22.75 9.30 -31.64
C PRO A 71 -21.26 9.46 -31.32
N ARG A 72 -20.63 10.51 -31.86
CA ARG A 72 -19.24 10.87 -31.56
C ARG A 72 -19.14 11.86 -30.42
N GLU A 73 -18.09 11.72 -29.63
CA GLU A 73 -17.63 12.71 -28.67
C GLU A 73 -16.91 13.87 -29.38
N PRO A 74 -16.76 15.03 -28.70
CA PRO A 74 -15.99 16.17 -29.24
C PRO A 74 -14.55 15.80 -29.63
N ASP A 75 -14.00 14.75 -29.01
CA ASP A 75 -12.64 14.27 -29.19
C ASP A 75 -12.51 13.32 -30.40
N GLY A 76 -13.62 13.03 -31.11
CA GLY A 76 -13.67 12.18 -32.30
C GLY A 76 -13.89 10.69 -32.03
N THR A 77 -13.89 10.27 -30.76
CA THR A 77 -14.20 8.91 -30.29
C THR A 77 -15.70 8.62 -30.34
N PHE A 78 -16.09 7.34 -30.44
CA PHE A 78 -17.48 6.92 -30.35
C PHE A 78 -17.93 6.78 -28.90
N ARG A 79 -19.16 7.22 -28.57
CA ARG A 79 -19.72 7.01 -27.23
C ARG A 79 -19.91 5.52 -26.95
N SER A 80 -19.41 5.05 -25.80
CA SER A 80 -19.32 3.62 -25.50
C SER A 80 -20.64 2.97 -25.05
N CYS A 81 -21.55 3.75 -24.46
CA CYS A 81 -22.79 3.24 -23.84
C CYS A 81 -24.09 3.70 -24.52
N GLU A 82 -23.98 4.54 -25.54
CA GLU A 82 -25.11 5.18 -26.21
C GLU A 82 -25.08 4.87 -27.70
N MET A 83 -26.26 4.75 -28.29
CA MET A 83 -26.45 4.55 -29.72
C MET A 83 -27.62 5.40 -30.23
N PHE A 84 -27.65 5.65 -31.54
CA PHE A 84 -28.83 6.23 -32.17
C PHE A 84 -29.96 5.20 -32.20
N SER A 85 -31.19 5.67 -31.99
CA SER A 85 -32.40 4.85 -32.11
C SER A 85 -32.67 4.38 -33.54
N GLN A 86 -32.22 5.16 -34.52
CA GLN A 86 -32.25 4.81 -35.95
C GLN A 86 -30.93 5.21 -36.62
N PRO A 87 -30.45 4.44 -37.62
CA PRO A 87 -29.21 4.75 -38.33
C PRO A 87 -29.31 6.10 -39.06
N GLN A 88 -28.34 6.98 -38.80
CA GLN A 88 -28.29 8.35 -39.30
C GLN A 88 -27.42 8.46 -40.56
N PHE A 89 -27.97 8.09 -41.73
CA PHE A 89 -27.23 8.09 -43.00
C PHE A 89 -26.72 9.47 -43.44
N HIS A 90 -27.31 10.56 -42.96
CA HIS A 90 -26.88 11.93 -43.29
C HIS A 90 -25.44 12.21 -42.82
N LEU A 91 -24.96 11.51 -41.78
CA LEU A 91 -23.60 11.64 -41.26
C LEU A 91 -22.54 11.15 -42.26
N LEU A 92 -22.91 10.29 -43.23
CA LEU A 92 -22.01 9.84 -44.31
C LEU A 92 -21.68 10.96 -45.29
N LEU A 93 -22.59 11.92 -45.50
CA LEU A 93 -22.37 13.04 -46.41
C LEU A 93 -21.55 14.17 -45.77
N ASN A 94 -21.73 14.39 -44.47
CA ASN A 94 -20.93 15.35 -43.72
C ASN A 94 -20.81 14.93 -42.26
N SER A 95 -19.63 14.42 -41.90
CA SER A 95 -19.30 13.88 -40.58
C SER A 95 -19.22 14.93 -39.46
N SER A 96 -19.36 16.22 -39.79
CA SER A 96 -19.36 17.34 -38.86
C SER A 96 -20.75 17.90 -38.52
N LEU A 97 -21.82 17.32 -39.09
CA LEU A 97 -23.20 17.67 -38.73
C LEU A 97 -23.54 17.09 -37.35
N GLN A 98 -23.96 17.94 -36.42
CA GLN A 98 -24.55 17.50 -35.15
C GLN A 98 -25.92 16.87 -35.40
N PRO A 99 -26.32 15.85 -34.61
CA PRO A 99 -27.64 15.24 -34.75
C PRO A 99 -28.72 16.31 -34.60
N GLU A 100 -29.72 16.31 -35.49
CA GLU A 100 -30.82 17.29 -35.49
C GLU A 100 -31.66 17.28 -34.19
N ASN A 101 -31.60 16.21 -33.39
CA ASN A 101 -32.30 16.07 -32.11
C ASN A 101 -31.57 15.12 -31.14
N ASP A 102 -31.32 15.57 -29.90
CA ASP A 102 -30.77 14.75 -28.80
C ASP A 102 -31.73 13.62 -28.36
N SER A 103 -33.03 13.71 -28.69
CA SER A 103 -34.04 12.68 -28.39
C SER A 103 -33.86 11.37 -29.17
N ILE A 104 -32.91 11.31 -30.10
CA ILE A 104 -32.60 10.13 -30.92
C ILE A 104 -31.55 9.25 -30.24
N ILE A 105 -30.88 9.74 -29.18
CA ILE A 105 -29.85 9.01 -28.44
C ILE A 105 -30.52 8.13 -27.38
N GLN A 106 -30.13 6.85 -27.34
CA GLN A 106 -30.63 5.87 -26.37
C GLN A 106 -29.49 4.97 -25.85
N ASN A 107 -29.70 4.34 -24.69
CA ASN A 107 -28.78 3.35 -24.14
C ASN A 107 -28.70 2.10 -25.04
N CYS A 108 -27.54 1.42 -25.07
CA CYS A 108 -27.35 0.20 -25.85
C CYS A 108 -28.43 -0.86 -25.50
N GLN A 109 -29.20 -1.32 -26.51
CA GLN A 109 -30.27 -2.31 -26.28
C GLN A 109 -29.81 -3.77 -26.47
N HIS A 110 -28.75 -4.00 -27.24
CA HIS A 110 -28.34 -5.35 -27.67
C HIS A 110 -26.98 -5.79 -27.09
N GLY A 111 -26.56 -5.17 -25.98
CA GLY A 111 -25.26 -5.42 -25.34
C GLY A 111 -24.13 -4.58 -25.95
N TRP A 112 -22.88 -4.96 -25.64
CA TRP A 112 -21.67 -4.22 -26.00
C TRP A 112 -20.68 -5.12 -26.73
N VAL A 113 -19.97 -4.54 -27.69
CA VAL A 113 -18.81 -5.14 -28.35
C VAL A 113 -17.57 -4.45 -27.83
N TYR A 114 -16.66 -5.23 -27.22
CA TYR A 114 -15.44 -4.74 -26.61
C TYR A 114 -14.26 -4.91 -27.57
N ASP A 115 -13.35 -3.93 -27.58
CA ASP A 115 -12.08 -4.07 -28.29
C ASP A 115 -11.13 -5.00 -27.50
N HIS A 116 -10.74 -6.10 -28.12
CA HIS A 116 -9.86 -7.11 -27.54
C HIS A 116 -8.36 -6.83 -27.79
N SER A 117 -8.00 -5.69 -28.38
CA SER A 117 -6.61 -5.33 -28.72
C SER A 117 -5.70 -5.24 -27.49
N GLN A 118 -6.22 -4.70 -26.37
CA GLN A 118 -5.48 -4.52 -25.11
C GLN A 118 -5.76 -5.63 -24.09
N PHE A 119 -7.01 -6.08 -23.95
CA PHE A 119 -7.40 -7.15 -23.03
C PHE A 119 -8.24 -8.20 -23.73
N THR A 120 -7.92 -9.48 -23.53
CA THR A 120 -8.75 -10.56 -24.08
C THR A 120 -10.04 -10.70 -23.28
N SER A 121 -9.98 -10.60 -21.95
CA SER A 121 -11.15 -10.55 -21.07
C SER A 121 -10.85 -9.78 -19.78
N THR A 122 -11.82 -8.99 -19.29
CA THR A 122 -11.75 -8.31 -17.98
C THR A 122 -13.01 -8.56 -17.15
N ILE A 123 -12.99 -8.26 -15.85
CA ILE A 123 -14.17 -8.48 -14.97
C ILE A 123 -15.39 -7.73 -15.52
N SER A 124 -15.17 -6.53 -16.08
CA SER A 124 -16.21 -5.70 -16.69
C SER A 124 -16.86 -6.34 -17.92
N THR A 125 -16.12 -7.15 -18.69
CA THR A 125 -16.66 -7.85 -19.88
C THR A 125 -17.56 -9.04 -19.52
N GLN A 126 -17.47 -9.57 -18.30
CA GLN A 126 -18.18 -10.80 -17.88
C GLN A 126 -19.26 -10.57 -16.82
N SER A 127 -19.35 -9.38 -16.20
CA SER A 127 -20.28 -9.11 -15.10
C SER A 127 -21.14 -7.86 -15.37
N LEU A 128 -22.38 -8.09 -15.79
CA LEU A 128 -23.48 -7.15 -15.63
C LEU A 128 -23.86 -7.10 -14.13
N ILE A 129 -23.83 -5.90 -13.54
CA ILE A 129 -24.50 -5.46 -12.27
C ILE A 129 -23.61 -5.29 -11.01
N SER A 130 -23.64 -4.03 -10.53
CA SER A 130 -23.58 -3.39 -9.19
C SER A 130 -22.54 -3.80 -8.12
N PRO A 131 -21.73 -2.84 -7.60
CA PRO A 131 -20.79 -3.07 -6.51
C PRO A 131 -21.49 -2.98 -5.14
N PHE A 132 -21.73 -4.12 -4.49
CA PHE A 132 -21.94 -4.17 -3.04
C PHE A 132 -20.62 -4.48 -2.33
N GLN A 133 -20.08 -3.49 -1.62
CA GLN A 133 -18.91 -3.67 -0.75
C GLN A 133 -19.34 -4.18 0.62
N THR A 134 -18.90 -5.39 0.98
CA THR A 134 -19.00 -5.92 2.35
C THR A 134 -17.77 -5.51 3.15
N LEU A 135 -17.97 -4.60 4.11
CA LEU A 135 -16.98 -4.27 5.12
C LEU A 135 -17.07 -5.31 6.25
N LEU A 136 -16.12 -6.25 6.31
CA LEU A 136 -15.91 -7.09 7.47
C LEU A 136 -14.80 -6.49 8.36
N PRO A 137 -15.04 -6.33 9.67
CA PRO A 137 -14.00 -5.91 10.61
C PRO A 137 -13.02 -7.07 10.89
N ASP A 138 -11.75 -6.87 10.55
CA ASP A 138 -10.63 -7.77 10.85
C ASP A 138 -10.29 -7.75 12.34
N GLN A 139 -10.59 -8.79 13.12
CA GLN A 139 -9.83 -9.11 14.34
C GLN A 139 -9.83 -10.62 14.66
N VAL A 140 -8.72 -11.30 14.32
CA VAL A 140 -8.30 -12.50 15.06
C VAL A 140 -6.84 -12.31 15.46
N SER A 141 -6.63 -11.88 16.72
CA SER A 141 -5.31 -11.90 17.34
C SER A 141 -4.99 -13.33 17.75
N ILE A 142 -4.45 -14.13 16.83
CA ILE A 142 -4.02 -15.49 17.15
C ILE A 142 -2.63 -15.42 17.82
N PRO A 143 -2.40 -16.09 18.96
CA PRO A 143 -1.12 -16.05 19.68
C PRO A 143 -0.06 -16.94 18.98
N PHE A 144 0.35 -16.56 17.78
CA PHE A 144 1.41 -17.23 17.03
C PHE A 144 2.67 -16.35 16.93
N GLY A 145 3.84 -16.98 16.70
CA GLY A 145 5.09 -16.28 16.46
C GLY A 145 5.08 -15.49 15.15
N ARG A 146 5.95 -14.47 15.02
CA ARG A 146 5.99 -13.59 13.83
C ARG A 146 6.20 -14.41 12.55
N LYS A 147 7.12 -15.38 12.55
CA LYS A 147 7.33 -16.29 11.42
C LYS A 147 6.11 -17.16 11.14
N SER A 148 5.51 -17.76 12.17
CA SER A 148 4.34 -18.63 11.99
C SER A 148 3.15 -17.87 11.39
N MET A 149 2.90 -16.64 11.84
CA MET A 149 1.87 -15.77 11.27
C MET A 149 2.19 -15.40 9.81
N LEU A 150 3.46 -15.09 9.52
CA LEU A 150 3.91 -14.80 8.14
C LEU A 150 3.65 -15.98 7.19
N MET A 151 4.00 -17.20 7.61
CA MET A 151 3.76 -18.42 6.83
C MET A 151 2.26 -18.68 6.64
N LEU A 152 1.47 -18.52 7.71
CA LEU A 152 0.02 -18.69 7.66
C LEU A 152 -0.64 -17.69 6.69
N SER A 153 -0.24 -16.41 6.77
CA SER A 153 -0.68 -15.36 5.84
C SER A 153 -0.38 -15.71 4.39
N LEU A 154 0.81 -16.24 4.10
CA LEU A 154 1.18 -16.62 2.73
C LEU A 154 0.41 -17.86 2.23
N VAL A 155 0.24 -18.87 3.07
CA VAL A 155 -0.55 -20.07 2.73
C VAL A 155 -1.99 -19.67 2.41
N PHE A 156 -2.63 -18.84 3.24
CA PHE A 156 -3.98 -18.35 2.94
C PHE A 156 -4.02 -17.45 1.71
N SER A 157 -3.01 -16.62 1.47
CA SER A 157 -2.93 -15.78 0.27
C SER A 157 -2.87 -16.63 -1.00
N VAL A 158 -2.13 -17.75 -0.98
CA VAL A 158 -2.09 -18.70 -2.10
C VAL A 158 -3.43 -19.40 -2.27
N ILE A 159 -4.00 -19.97 -1.19
CA ILE A 159 -5.27 -20.71 -1.28
C ILE A 159 -6.38 -19.81 -1.84
N PHE A 160 -6.58 -18.62 -1.24
CA PHE A 160 -7.63 -17.70 -1.67
C PHE A 160 -7.31 -17.02 -3.00
N GLY A 161 -6.03 -16.78 -3.32
CA GLY A 161 -5.61 -16.26 -4.61
C GLY A 161 -5.90 -17.23 -5.77
N MET A 162 -5.61 -18.52 -5.58
CA MET A 162 -5.94 -19.57 -6.55
C MET A 162 -7.46 -19.80 -6.65
N LEU A 163 -8.19 -19.73 -5.53
CA LEU A 163 -9.66 -19.75 -5.55
C LEU A 163 -10.25 -18.55 -6.31
N SER A 164 -9.63 -17.37 -6.18
CA SER A 164 -10.03 -16.17 -6.94
C SER A 164 -9.86 -16.39 -8.45
N ALA A 165 -8.76 -17.04 -8.84
CA ALA A 165 -8.50 -17.39 -10.24
C ALA A 165 -9.42 -18.49 -10.80
N ALA A 166 -10.10 -19.26 -9.95
CA ALA A 166 -11.09 -20.27 -10.34
C ALA A 166 -12.54 -19.78 -10.14
N SER A 167 -12.74 -18.49 -9.90
CA SER A 167 -14.06 -17.94 -9.59
C SER A 167 -14.97 -17.94 -10.82
N VAL A 168 -16.19 -18.43 -10.64
CA VAL A 168 -17.23 -18.51 -11.69
C VAL A 168 -18.34 -17.45 -11.53
N SER A 169 -18.29 -16.68 -10.44
CA SER A 169 -19.24 -15.61 -10.16
C SER A 169 -18.54 -14.42 -9.50
N TYR A 170 -19.07 -13.22 -9.72
CA TYR A 170 -18.55 -12.00 -9.10
C TYR A 170 -18.55 -12.08 -7.56
N SER A 171 -19.60 -12.63 -6.95
CA SER A 171 -19.67 -12.79 -5.49
C SER A 171 -18.57 -13.70 -4.95
N MET A 172 -18.30 -14.81 -5.62
CA MET A 172 -17.17 -15.69 -5.28
C MET A 172 -15.84 -14.97 -5.42
N LEU A 173 -15.64 -14.20 -6.49
CA LEU A 173 -14.45 -13.39 -6.71
C LEU A 173 -14.28 -12.33 -5.60
N ALA A 174 -15.34 -11.59 -5.26
CA ALA A 174 -15.31 -10.56 -4.23
C ALA A 174 -14.93 -11.15 -2.85
N ILE A 175 -15.58 -12.24 -2.43
CA ILE A 175 -15.30 -12.89 -1.14
C ILE A 175 -13.85 -13.41 -1.11
N THR A 176 -13.42 -14.14 -2.13
CA THR A 176 -12.07 -14.72 -2.19
C THR A 176 -10.98 -13.65 -2.28
N ARG A 177 -11.23 -12.54 -2.98
CA ARG A 177 -10.31 -11.40 -3.05
C ARG A 177 -10.23 -10.65 -1.72
N THR A 178 -11.34 -10.47 -1.01
CA THR A 178 -11.36 -9.90 0.34
C THR A 178 -10.53 -10.76 1.29
N LEU A 179 -10.72 -12.08 1.28
CA LEU A 179 -9.93 -13.02 2.10
C LEU A 179 -8.44 -13.02 1.73
N THR A 180 -8.12 -12.90 0.43
CA THR A 180 -6.73 -12.74 -0.03
C THR A 180 -6.11 -11.44 0.48
N GLY A 181 -6.86 -10.32 0.44
CA GLY A 181 -6.44 -9.04 0.98
C GLY A 181 -6.17 -9.07 2.49
N MET A 182 -7.07 -9.71 3.25
CA MET A 182 -6.90 -9.96 4.68
C MET A 182 -5.62 -10.76 4.95
N ALA A 183 -5.37 -11.84 4.20
CA ALA A 183 -4.18 -12.65 4.36
C ALA A 183 -2.87 -11.87 4.07
N LEU A 184 -2.83 -11.09 2.97
CA LEU A 184 -1.70 -10.24 2.59
C LEU A 184 -1.47 -9.06 3.54
N SER A 185 -2.49 -8.61 4.27
CA SER A 185 -2.34 -7.57 5.29
C SER A 185 -1.35 -7.99 6.39
N GLY A 186 -1.40 -9.26 6.80
CA GLY A 186 -0.47 -9.84 7.77
C GLY A 186 0.96 -9.85 7.25
N LEU A 187 1.16 -10.19 5.97
CA LEU A 187 2.47 -10.14 5.30
C LEU A 187 3.06 -8.71 5.37
N SER A 188 2.26 -7.69 5.06
CA SER A 188 2.68 -6.28 5.11
C SER A 188 3.10 -5.83 6.51
N LEU A 189 2.42 -6.29 7.57
CA LEU A 189 2.65 -5.88 8.95
C LEU A 189 3.82 -6.60 9.62
N ILE A 190 4.15 -7.82 9.17
CA ILE A 190 5.15 -8.67 9.83
C ILE A 190 6.54 -8.52 9.21
N VAL A 191 6.64 -8.41 7.88
CA VAL A 191 7.93 -8.43 7.16
C VAL A 191 8.87 -7.31 7.62
N LEU A 192 8.36 -6.08 7.73
CA LEU A 192 9.17 -4.91 8.11
C LEU A 192 9.69 -5.04 9.55
N PRO A 193 8.85 -5.24 10.59
CA PRO A 193 9.34 -5.45 11.95
C PRO A 193 10.30 -6.63 12.07
N LEU A 194 10.01 -7.75 11.41
CA LEU A 194 10.87 -8.94 11.50
C LEU A 194 12.27 -8.68 10.93
N GLY A 195 12.37 -7.96 9.80
CA GLY A 195 13.67 -7.56 9.25
C GLY A 195 14.43 -6.59 10.17
N MET A 196 13.72 -5.62 10.74
CA MET A 196 14.31 -4.60 11.61
C MET A 196 14.74 -5.11 12.99
N GLU A 197 14.18 -6.24 13.45
CA GLU A 197 14.55 -6.87 14.71
C GLU A 197 15.90 -7.59 14.66
N TRP A 198 16.35 -8.00 13.47
CA TRP A 198 17.65 -8.63 13.24
C TRP A 198 18.76 -7.63 12.91
N VAL A 199 18.39 -6.38 12.61
CA VAL A 199 19.31 -5.32 12.21
C VAL A 199 19.61 -4.37 13.39
N ASP A 200 20.87 -3.96 13.50
CA ASP A 200 21.35 -2.99 14.47
C ASP A 200 20.78 -1.59 14.22
N ILE A 201 20.87 -0.71 15.20
CA ILE A 201 20.18 0.60 15.18
C ILE A 201 20.65 1.48 14.02
N GLU A 202 21.94 1.46 13.68
CA GLU A 202 22.52 2.34 12.65
C GLU A 202 22.00 1.97 11.25
N HIS A 203 21.86 0.68 10.97
CA HIS A 203 21.43 0.17 9.67
C HIS A 203 19.91 0.02 9.53
N ARG A 204 19.12 0.37 10.56
CA ARG A 204 17.64 0.30 10.52
C ARG A 204 17.04 1.11 9.39
N THR A 205 17.45 2.37 9.25
CA THR A 205 16.92 3.25 8.19
C THR A 205 17.24 2.70 6.81
N PHE A 206 18.47 2.19 6.62
CA PHE A 206 18.89 1.55 5.37
C PHE A 206 18.05 0.30 5.06
N SER A 207 17.88 -0.60 6.03
CA SER A 207 17.07 -1.81 5.92
C SER A 207 15.61 -1.53 5.56
N GLY A 208 15.01 -0.52 6.19
CA GLY A 208 13.64 -0.09 5.89
C GLY A 208 13.48 0.43 4.46
N VAL A 209 14.40 1.28 4.00
CA VAL A 209 14.38 1.82 2.63
C VAL A 209 14.64 0.72 1.60
N LEU A 210 15.61 -0.15 1.84
CA LEU A 210 15.90 -1.29 0.97
C LEU A 210 14.67 -2.18 0.80
N THR A 211 14.00 -2.50 1.92
CA THR A 211 12.74 -3.26 1.90
C THR A 211 11.66 -2.52 1.09
N SER A 212 11.60 -1.19 1.16
CA SER A 212 10.69 -0.37 0.37
C SER A 212 11.01 -0.37 -1.14
N ILE A 213 12.28 -0.49 -1.55
CA ILE A 213 12.65 -0.59 -2.98
C ILE A 213 12.05 -1.85 -3.62
N PHE A 214 12.00 -2.97 -2.90
CA PHE A 214 11.40 -4.21 -3.41
C PHE A 214 9.89 -4.09 -3.67
N TRP A 215 9.21 -3.16 -3.01
CA TRP A 215 7.83 -2.81 -3.38
C TRP A 215 7.77 -2.19 -4.79
N SER A 216 8.69 -1.29 -5.13
CA SER A 216 8.73 -0.68 -6.48
C SER A 216 9.08 -1.71 -7.55
N ILE A 217 10.00 -2.63 -7.24
CA ILE A 217 10.31 -3.77 -8.12
C ILE A 217 9.04 -4.61 -8.37
N GLY A 218 8.24 -4.87 -7.33
CA GLY A 218 6.96 -5.56 -7.49
C GLY A 218 5.93 -4.79 -8.32
N ASN A 219 5.88 -3.46 -8.21
CA ASN A 219 5.06 -2.62 -9.10
C ASN A 219 5.48 -2.75 -10.57
N MET A 220 6.78 -2.72 -10.84
CA MET A 220 7.32 -2.87 -12.20
C MET A 220 7.05 -4.27 -12.75
N LEU A 221 7.24 -5.32 -11.92
CA LEU A 221 6.94 -6.69 -12.31
C LEU A 221 5.45 -6.90 -12.55
N LEU A 222 4.56 -6.27 -11.78
CA LEU A 222 3.12 -6.31 -12.04
C LEU A 222 2.79 -5.75 -13.43
N ALA A 223 3.37 -4.59 -13.79
CA ALA A 223 3.16 -4.00 -15.11
C ALA A 223 3.62 -4.94 -16.23
N LEU A 224 4.78 -5.59 -16.06
CA LEU A 224 5.31 -6.56 -17.02
C LEU A 224 4.41 -7.80 -17.12
N THR A 225 4.00 -8.38 -16.00
CA THR A 225 3.13 -9.57 -15.99
C THR A 225 1.77 -9.26 -16.60
N ALA A 226 1.19 -8.09 -16.31
CA ALA A 226 -0.08 -7.66 -16.89
C ALA A 226 0.01 -7.41 -18.41
N TYR A 227 1.18 -6.98 -18.90
CA TYR A 227 1.42 -6.83 -20.34
C TYR A 227 1.54 -8.17 -21.07
N LEU A 228 2.19 -9.16 -20.43
CA LEU A 228 2.42 -10.48 -21.01
C LEU A 228 1.17 -11.39 -20.92
N VAL A 229 0.40 -11.28 -19.83
CA VAL A 229 -0.76 -12.12 -19.55
C VAL A 229 -2.04 -11.28 -19.62
N ARG A 230 -2.75 -11.39 -20.75
CA ARG A 230 -3.93 -10.58 -21.05
C ARG A 230 -5.26 -11.17 -20.54
N GLU A 231 -5.24 -12.44 -20.13
CA GLU A 231 -6.40 -13.13 -19.54
C GLU A 231 -6.42 -12.98 -18.03
N TRP A 232 -7.53 -12.48 -17.48
CA TRP A 232 -7.60 -12.09 -16.06
C TRP A 232 -7.43 -13.28 -15.08
N HIS A 233 -7.94 -14.46 -15.42
CA HIS A 233 -7.77 -15.68 -14.62
C HIS A 233 -6.29 -16.10 -14.54
N TRP A 234 -5.60 -16.14 -15.69
CA TRP A 234 -4.18 -16.47 -15.75
C TRP A 234 -3.30 -15.39 -15.13
N LEU A 235 -3.71 -14.13 -15.21
CA LEU A 235 -3.03 -13.02 -14.54
C LEU A 235 -3.09 -13.18 -13.01
N LEU A 236 -4.23 -13.62 -12.45
CA LEU A 236 -4.35 -13.95 -11.03
C LEU A 236 -3.42 -15.11 -10.64
N VAL A 237 -3.33 -16.17 -11.45
CA VAL A 237 -2.40 -17.28 -11.22
C VAL A 237 -0.95 -16.80 -11.27
N ALA A 238 -0.58 -16.02 -12.29
CA ALA A 238 0.77 -15.50 -12.49
C ALA A 238 1.21 -14.59 -11.33
N VAL A 239 0.31 -13.77 -10.78
CA VAL A 239 0.58 -12.92 -9.62
C VAL A 239 0.64 -13.71 -8.30
N THR A 240 -0.16 -14.78 -8.17
CA THR A 240 -0.18 -15.62 -6.97
C THR A 240 1.01 -16.59 -6.91
N GLY A 241 1.55 -17.00 -8.07
CA GLY A 241 2.68 -17.95 -8.17
C GLY A 241 3.91 -17.56 -7.35
N PRO A 242 4.39 -16.31 -7.40
CA PRO A 242 5.48 -15.82 -6.55
C PRO A 242 5.25 -16.00 -5.03
N CYS A 243 4.00 -16.03 -4.54
CA CYS A 243 3.71 -16.32 -3.14
C CYS A 243 4.07 -17.76 -2.74
N LEU A 244 3.93 -18.74 -3.65
CA LEU A 244 4.35 -20.14 -3.41
C LEU A 244 5.86 -20.24 -3.22
N LEU A 245 6.62 -19.57 -4.09
CA LEU A 245 8.08 -19.49 -3.96
C LEU A 245 8.47 -18.83 -2.62
N SER A 246 7.66 -17.85 -2.18
CA SER A 246 7.86 -17.15 -0.92
C SER A 246 7.74 -18.03 0.31
N ILE A 247 6.82 -18.99 0.29
CA ILE A 247 6.68 -19.99 1.35
C ILE A 247 7.96 -20.84 1.47
N ILE A 248 8.54 -21.24 0.34
CA ILE A 248 9.73 -22.11 0.32
C ILE A 248 10.92 -21.37 0.95
N TYR A 249 11.22 -20.15 0.50
CA TYR A 249 12.41 -19.47 1.00
C TYR A 249 12.25 -18.90 2.42
N LEU A 250 11.04 -18.52 2.83
CA LEU A 250 10.79 -18.03 4.20
C LEU A 250 10.86 -19.14 5.25
N TRP A 251 10.85 -20.40 4.83
CA TRP A 251 11.14 -21.51 5.73
C TRP A 251 12.52 -21.38 6.39
N TRP A 252 13.50 -20.82 5.67
CA TRP A 252 14.86 -20.63 6.18
C TRP A 252 15.02 -19.44 7.14
N VAL A 253 14.05 -18.52 7.17
CA VAL A 253 14.07 -17.37 8.07
C VAL A 253 13.84 -17.84 9.51
N PRO A 254 14.66 -17.43 10.48
CA PRO A 254 14.44 -17.75 11.90
C PRO A 254 13.26 -16.95 12.48
N GLU A 255 12.68 -17.47 13.55
CA GLU A 255 11.71 -16.70 14.36
C GLU A 255 12.42 -15.54 15.07
N SER A 256 11.68 -14.47 15.37
CA SER A 256 12.22 -13.31 16.08
C SER A 256 12.90 -13.70 17.40
N ALA A 257 14.19 -13.37 17.52
CA ALA A 257 14.94 -13.61 18.75
C ALA A 257 14.33 -12.84 19.94
N ARG A 258 13.84 -11.61 19.72
CA ARG A 258 13.15 -10.81 20.76
C ARG A 258 11.87 -11.47 21.23
N TRP A 259 11.05 -11.97 20.30
CA TRP A 259 9.81 -12.67 20.63
C TRP A 259 10.08 -13.97 21.39
N LEU A 260 11.11 -14.74 20.98
CA LEU A 260 11.50 -15.97 21.65
C LEU A 260 11.96 -15.73 23.09
N ILE A 261 12.75 -14.68 23.33
CA ILE A 261 13.19 -14.28 24.68
C ILE A 261 11.97 -13.85 25.50
N ALA A 262 11.12 -12.97 24.96
CA ALA A 262 9.96 -12.44 25.65
C ALA A 262 8.90 -13.49 26.03
N ASN A 263 8.86 -14.63 25.32
CA ASN A 263 7.97 -15.75 25.60
C ASN A 263 8.65 -16.90 26.37
N GLY A 264 9.82 -16.67 26.96
CA GLY A 264 10.53 -17.67 27.76
C GLY A 264 11.15 -18.83 26.96
N LYS A 265 11.12 -18.79 25.62
CA LYS A 265 11.72 -19.79 24.73
C LYS A 265 13.23 -19.57 24.55
N VAL A 266 13.94 -19.39 25.67
CA VAL A 266 15.36 -18.98 25.72
C VAL A 266 16.29 -19.95 24.98
N LYS A 267 16.04 -21.27 25.07
CA LYS A 267 16.85 -22.28 24.36
C LYS A 267 16.81 -22.10 22.83
N GLN A 268 15.64 -21.78 22.28
CA GLN A 268 15.48 -21.54 20.84
C GLN A 268 16.14 -20.22 20.44
N ALA A 269 15.93 -19.16 21.21
CA ALA A 269 16.59 -17.87 21.00
C ALA A 269 18.11 -18.02 20.97
N HIS A 270 18.68 -18.72 21.96
CA HIS A 270 20.11 -18.99 22.07
C HIS A 270 20.65 -19.74 20.85
N LYS A 271 19.95 -20.79 20.38
CA LYS A 271 20.33 -21.54 19.17
C LYS A 271 20.38 -20.65 17.93
N HIS A 272 19.42 -19.75 17.75
CA HIS A 272 19.38 -18.83 16.62
C HIS A 272 20.49 -17.77 16.69
N LEU A 273 20.75 -17.22 17.88
CA LEU A 273 21.82 -16.24 18.10
C LEU A 273 23.21 -16.85 17.88
N LEU A 274 23.45 -18.08 18.34
CA LEU A 274 24.70 -18.80 18.06
C LEU A 274 24.88 -19.11 16.57
N ARG A 275 23.80 -19.38 15.84
CA ARG A 275 23.87 -19.56 14.38
C ARG A 275 24.21 -18.25 13.69
N CYS A 276 23.63 -17.14 14.14
CA CYS A 276 23.96 -15.79 13.67
C CYS A 276 25.45 -15.48 13.89
N ALA A 277 25.95 -15.65 15.12
CA ALA A 277 27.36 -15.43 15.47
C ALA A 277 28.31 -16.27 14.60
N ARG A 278 28.02 -17.56 14.41
CA ARG A 278 28.82 -18.44 13.53
C ARG A 278 28.84 -17.96 12.08
N MET A 279 27.70 -17.55 11.53
CA MET A 279 27.62 -17.05 10.14
C MET A 279 28.29 -15.69 9.96
N ASN A 280 28.38 -14.90 11.03
CA ASN A 280 29.11 -13.64 11.06
C ASN A 280 30.62 -13.81 11.38
N GLY A 281 31.09 -15.05 11.54
CA GLY A 281 32.52 -15.34 11.75
C GLY A 281 32.98 -15.25 13.21
N MET A 282 32.07 -15.06 14.17
CA MET A 282 32.38 -15.02 15.60
C MET A 282 32.48 -16.44 16.17
N LYS A 283 33.70 -16.97 16.28
CA LYS A 283 33.96 -18.34 16.76
C LYS A 283 33.98 -18.47 18.29
N ASP A 284 34.34 -17.41 19.01
CA ASP A 284 34.50 -17.40 20.47
C ASP A 284 33.30 -16.79 21.23
N PHE A 285 32.18 -16.53 20.53
CA PHE A 285 30.99 -15.97 21.15
C PHE A 285 30.28 -17.02 22.02
N ALA A 286 30.57 -16.99 23.32
CA ALA A 286 29.93 -17.82 24.34
C ALA A 286 28.84 -17.03 25.08
N LEU A 287 27.60 -17.15 24.62
CA LEU A 287 26.46 -16.53 25.30
C LEU A 287 25.90 -17.50 26.35
N SER A 288 25.99 -17.16 27.64
CA SER A 288 25.33 -17.95 28.67
C SER A 288 23.79 -17.81 28.54
N PRO A 289 23.02 -18.90 28.58
CA PRO A 289 21.55 -18.84 28.58
C PRO A 289 20.98 -18.08 29.79
N GLU A 290 21.77 -17.89 30.85
CA GLU A 290 21.40 -17.10 32.04
C GLU A 290 21.47 -15.60 31.77
N ALA A 291 22.43 -15.12 30.97
CA ALA A 291 22.54 -13.73 30.55
C ALA A 291 21.38 -13.30 29.63
N LEU A 292 20.77 -14.24 28.91
CA LEU A 292 19.54 -14.01 28.14
C LEU A 292 18.29 -13.89 29.05
N ARG A 293 18.27 -14.58 30.20
CA ARG A 293 17.15 -14.53 31.14
C ARG A 293 17.05 -13.17 31.82
N THR A 294 18.18 -12.53 32.15
CA THR A 294 18.20 -11.16 32.72
C THR A 294 17.71 -10.08 31.75
N ILE A 295 17.71 -10.31 30.43
CA ILE A 295 17.08 -9.41 29.45
C ILE A 295 15.53 -9.46 29.53
N THR A 296 14.98 -10.52 30.13
CA THR A 296 13.52 -10.75 30.20
C THR A 296 12.82 -9.88 31.25
N THR A 297 13.57 -9.25 32.17
CA THR A 297 13.01 -8.55 33.34
C THR A 297 12.41 -7.17 33.05
N ASP A 298 12.52 -6.65 31.82
CA ASP A 298 11.86 -5.39 31.43
C ASP A 298 10.35 -5.55 31.17
N LYS A 299 9.81 -6.78 31.15
CA LYS A 299 8.36 -7.00 31.22
C LYS A 299 7.97 -7.28 32.67
N LYS A 300 7.29 -6.31 33.32
CA LYS A 300 6.49 -6.63 34.50
C LYS A 300 5.46 -7.71 34.10
N PRO A 301 5.43 -8.87 34.77
CA PRO A 301 4.44 -9.90 34.46
C PRO A 301 3.04 -9.36 34.82
N GLY A 302 2.18 -9.13 33.81
CA GLY A 302 0.76 -8.81 34.01
C GLY A 302 0.18 -7.63 33.20
N GLU A 303 1.00 -6.75 32.61
CA GLU A 303 0.47 -5.63 31.83
C GLU A 303 0.26 -6.02 30.36
N SER A 304 -0.96 -6.47 30.02
CA SER A 304 -1.40 -6.52 28.63
C SER A 304 -1.80 -5.11 28.19
N TYR A 305 -0.97 -4.47 27.37
CA TYR A 305 -1.30 -3.17 26.80
C TYR A 305 -2.28 -3.38 25.63
N SER A 306 -3.50 -2.88 25.80
CA SER A 306 -4.53 -2.86 24.76
C SER A 306 -4.36 -1.67 23.80
N TYR A 307 -5.09 -1.65 22.69
CA TYR A 307 -5.16 -0.48 21.79
C TYR A 307 -5.69 0.77 22.50
N ILE A 308 -6.54 0.60 23.51
CA ILE A 308 -7.07 1.71 24.34
C ILE A 308 -5.92 2.46 25.03
N SER A 309 -4.82 1.78 25.35
CA SER A 309 -3.65 2.38 25.98
C SER A 309 -2.98 3.44 25.10
N LEU A 310 -3.19 3.42 23.78
CA LEU A 310 -2.67 4.45 22.85
C LEU A 310 -3.37 5.80 23.04
N PHE A 311 -4.61 5.82 23.53
CA PHE A 311 -5.42 7.03 23.70
C PHE A 311 -5.52 7.48 25.16
N ARG A 312 -4.85 6.77 26.07
CA ARG A 312 -4.97 6.98 27.51
C ARG A 312 -4.31 8.27 27.98
N THR A 313 -3.05 8.51 27.62
CA THR A 313 -2.35 9.76 27.97
C THR A 313 -2.51 10.82 26.87
N PRO A 314 -2.59 12.12 27.22
CA PRO A 314 -2.75 13.20 26.26
C PRO A 314 -1.62 13.25 25.22
N VAL A 315 -0.39 12.92 25.61
CA VAL A 315 0.76 12.86 24.69
C VAL A 315 0.59 11.75 23.67
N LEU A 316 0.31 10.51 24.11
CA LEU A 316 0.12 9.37 23.20
C LEU A 316 -1.13 9.53 22.34
N ARG A 317 -2.19 10.14 22.87
CA ARG A 317 -3.40 10.49 22.13
C ARG A 317 -3.09 11.45 20.98
N LYS A 318 -2.34 12.53 21.26
CA LYS A 318 -1.92 13.49 20.22
C LYS A 318 -1.08 12.79 19.15
N ILE A 319 -0.09 12.00 19.55
CA ILE A 319 0.76 11.25 18.62
C ILE A 319 -0.11 10.32 17.76
N SER A 320 -1.01 9.55 18.36
CA SER A 320 -1.84 8.58 17.65
C SER A 320 -2.84 9.22 16.70
N LEU A 321 -3.54 10.28 17.11
CA LEU A 321 -4.47 10.99 16.22
C LEU A 321 -3.74 11.65 15.04
N CYS A 322 -2.63 12.34 15.30
CA CYS A 322 -1.84 12.96 14.24
C CYS A 322 -1.21 11.91 13.31
N SER A 323 -0.64 10.83 13.85
CA SER A 323 -0.08 9.76 13.02
C SER A 323 -1.17 9.06 12.20
N GLY A 324 -2.35 8.82 12.78
CA GLY A 324 -3.50 8.27 12.07
C GLY A 324 -3.90 9.13 10.87
N ALA A 325 -4.05 10.45 11.07
CA ALA A 325 -4.37 11.39 9.99
C ALA A 325 -3.30 11.41 8.89
N VAL A 326 -2.00 11.40 9.26
CA VAL A 326 -0.90 11.34 8.28
C VAL A 326 -0.95 10.04 7.49
N TRP A 327 -1.12 8.89 8.15
CA TRP A 327 -1.24 7.59 7.50
C TRP A 327 -2.44 7.49 6.55
N PHE A 328 -3.58 8.09 6.93
CA PHE A 328 -4.73 8.22 6.06
C PHE A 328 -4.36 8.97 4.79
N GLY A 329 -3.82 10.19 4.91
CA GLY A 329 -3.49 11.04 3.77
C GLY A 329 -2.42 10.43 2.85
N VAL A 330 -1.41 9.78 3.43
CA VAL A 330 -0.36 9.07 2.68
C VAL A 330 -0.97 7.94 1.86
N ALA A 331 -1.77 7.06 2.46
CA ALA A 331 -2.36 5.93 1.75
C ALA A 331 -3.39 6.39 0.72
N PHE A 332 -4.26 7.34 1.09
CA PHE A 332 -5.26 7.92 0.21
C PHE A 332 -4.64 8.53 -1.05
N SER A 333 -3.59 9.34 -0.89
CA SER A 333 -2.87 9.96 -2.01
C SER A 333 -2.12 8.94 -2.86
N TYR A 334 -1.44 7.97 -2.22
CA TYR A 334 -0.67 6.96 -2.93
C TYR A 334 -1.55 6.06 -3.80
N TYR A 335 -2.64 5.53 -3.26
CA TYR A 335 -3.55 4.67 -4.03
C TYR A 335 -4.33 5.48 -5.06
N GLY A 336 -4.72 6.72 -4.74
CA GLY A 336 -5.33 7.64 -5.72
C GLY A 336 -4.43 7.85 -6.95
N MET A 337 -3.16 8.21 -6.77
CA MET A 337 -2.23 8.34 -7.90
C MET A 337 -1.97 7.01 -8.61
N SER A 338 -1.84 5.91 -7.85
CA SER A 338 -1.54 4.59 -8.43
C SER A 338 -2.69 4.00 -9.25
N MET A 339 -3.94 4.38 -8.96
CA MET A 339 -5.12 3.89 -9.66
C MET A 339 -5.51 4.76 -10.85
N LYS A 340 -5.14 6.05 -10.86
CA LYS A 340 -5.28 6.92 -12.04
C LYS A 340 -4.20 6.56 -13.08
N LEU A 341 -4.35 5.45 -13.81
CA LEU A 341 -3.38 5.00 -14.82
C LEU A 341 -3.58 5.59 -16.22
N THR A 342 -4.75 6.20 -16.45
CA THR A 342 -5.16 6.83 -17.71
C THR A 342 -5.06 8.36 -17.63
N GLY A 343 -4.94 9.04 -18.78
CA GLY A 343 -4.90 10.50 -18.85
C GLY A 343 -3.51 11.15 -18.95
N PHE A 344 -2.42 10.35 -19.00
CA PHE A 344 -1.05 10.88 -19.13
C PHE A 344 -0.47 10.85 -20.56
N GLY A 345 -1.26 10.41 -21.55
CA GLY A 345 -0.79 10.16 -22.92
C GLY A 345 0.09 8.90 -23.05
N LEU A 346 0.12 8.06 -22.03
CA LEU A 346 0.84 6.78 -22.00
C LEU A 346 -0.15 5.62 -21.91
N ASN A 347 0.22 4.46 -22.46
CA ASN A 347 -0.53 3.21 -22.25
C ASN A 347 -0.52 2.82 -20.77
N MET A 348 -1.59 2.22 -20.26
CA MET A 348 -1.73 1.91 -18.83
C MET A 348 -0.60 1.05 -18.25
N TYR A 349 -0.07 0.09 -19.03
CA TYR A 349 1.07 -0.74 -18.63
C TYR A 349 2.33 0.10 -18.47
N LEU A 350 2.58 1.02 -19.41
CA LEU A 350 3.73 1.91 -19.39
C LEU A 350 3.59 2.94 -18.26
N SER A 351 2.40 3.49 -18.03
CA SER A 351 2.10 4.36 -16.89
C SER A 351 2.47 3.68 -15.57
N GLN A 352 1.99 2.45 -15.37
CA GLN A 352 2.29 1.67 -14.16
C GLN A 352 3.79 1.37 -14.01
N PHE A 353 4.48 1.04 -15.11
CA PHE A 353 5.92 0.78 -15.09
C PHE A 353 6.73 2.04 -14.76
N VAL A 354 6.39 3.18 -15.36
CA VAL A 354 7.00 4.49 -15.06
C VAL A 354 6.76 4.90 -13.61
N PHE A 355 5.56 4.65 -13.09
CA PHE A 355 5.24 4.83 -11.67
C PHE A 355 6.12 3.95 -10.76
N GLY A 356 6.38 2.69 -11.13
CA GLY A 356 7.33 1.84 -10.40
C GLY A 356 8.77 2.38 -10.46
N ILE A 357 9.21 2.89 -11.61
CA ILE A 357 10.57 3.43 -11.77
C ILE A 357 10.80 4.68 -10.93
N ILE A 358 9.89 5.65 -10.97
CA ILE A 358 10.08 6.95 -10.28
C ILE A 358 10.13 6.82 -8.75
N GLU A 359 9.54 5.77 -8.21
CA GLU A 359 9.59 5.47 -6.77
C GLU A 359 11.01 5.17 -6.27
N ILE A 360 11.85 4.53 -7.10
CA ILE A 360 13.22 4.15 -6.71
C ILE A 360 14.10 5.39 -6.42
N PRO A 361 14.27 6.36 -7.33
CA PRO A 361 15.05 7.56 -7.04
C PRO A 361 14.40 8.38 -5.91
N ALA A 362 13.07 8.45 -5.84
CA ALA A 362 12.40 9.13 -4.74
C ALA A 362 12.75 8.54 -3.37
N LYS A 363 12.80 7.21 -3.24
CA LYS A 363 13.23 6.51 -2.01
C LYS A 363 14.68 6.80 -1.64
N VAL A 364 15.58 6.84 -2.62
CA VAL A 364 17.00 7.17 -2.40
C VAL A 364 17.15 8.62 -1.91
N ILE A 365 16.42 9.55 -2.52
CA ILE A 365 16.39 10.97 -2.11
C ILE A 365 15.89 11.09 -0.66
N VAL A 366 14.79 10.40 -0.34
CA VAL A 366 14.21 10.40 1.02
C VAL A 366 15.17 9.84 2.06
N TYR A 367 15.90 8.78 1.74
CA TYR A 367 16.92 8.25 2.66
C TYR A 367 17.93 9.33 3.07
N VAL A 368 18.37 10.17 2.12
CA VAL A 368 19.26 11.30 2.41
C VAL A 368 18.54 12.41 3.19
N LEU A 369 17.32 12.79 2.77
CA LEU A 369 16.55 13.86 3.40
C LEU A 369 16.20 13.56 4.87
N VAL A 370 15.75 12.34 5.16
CA VAL A 370 15.37 11.90 6.51
C VAL A 370 16.57 11.92 7.47
N ASN A 371 17.77 11.66 6.96
CA ASN A 371 19.01 11.70 7.74
C ASN A 371 19.57 13.12 7.91
N ARG A 372 19.27 14.05 7.00
CA ARG A 372 19.82 15.43 7.03
C ARG A 372 18.86 16.45 7.63
N ILE A 373 17.60 16.45 7.18
CA ILE A 373 16.58 17.46 7.52
C ILE A 373 15.69 16.96 8.67
N GLY A 374 15.59 15.64 8.85
CA GLY A 374 14.77 15.01 9.87
C GLY A 374 13.49 14.38 9.29
N ARG A 375 12.80 13.59 10.12
CA ARG A 375 11.64 12.78 9.72
C ARG A 375 10.39 13.65 9.57
N ARG A 376 10.20 14.61 10.48
CA ARG A 376 8.99 15.46 10.52
C ARG A 376 8.87 16.32 9.26
N GLN A 377 9.94 17.03 8.92
CA GLN A 377 9.98 17.91 7.75
C GLN A 377 9.86 17.11 6.46
N SER A 378 10.58 15.99 6.36
CA SER A 378 10.51 15.11 5.19
C SER A 378 9.09 14.57 4.97
N GLN A 379 8.39 14.15 6.04
CA GLN A 379 7.02 13.66 5.96
C GLN A 379 6.02 14.74 5.55
N ALA A 380 6.10 15.93 6.16
CA ALA A 380 5.15 17.01 5.90
C ALA A 380 5.27 17.51 4.45
N TRP A 381 6.48 17.84 4.01
CA TRP A 381 6.70 18.40 2.69
C TRP A 381 6.48 17.40 1.57
N SER A 382 6.89 16.14 1.72
CA SER A 382 6.62 15.12 0.70
C SER A 382 5.12 14.95 0.45
N LEU A 383 4.29 14.96 1.50
CA LEU A 383 2.84 14.83 1.36
C LEU A 383 2.17 16.10 0.81
N ILE A 384 2.59 17.30 1.25
CA ILE A 384 2.07 18.57 0.73
C ILE A 384 2.40 18.71 -0.77
N LEU A 385 3.65 18.46 -1.16
CA LEU A 385 4.07 18.53 -2.57
C LEU A 385 3.37 17.48 -3.44
N THR A 386 3.07 16.30 -2.88
CA THR A 386 2.23 15.29 -3.54
C THR A 386 0.83 15.85 -3.81
N GLY A 387 0.22 16.49 -2.81
CA GLY A 387 -1.08 17.15 -2.94
C GLY A 387 -1.12 18.19 -4.07
N LEU A 388 -0.12 19.08 -4.08
CA LEU A 388 0.02 20.10 -5.13
C LEU A 388 0.26 19.52 -6.53
N SER A 389 0.77 18.29 -6.62
CA SER A 389 0.97 17.64 -7.91
C SER A 389 -0.33 17.13 -8.54
N PHE A 390 -1.40 16.94 -7.75
CA PHE A 390 -2.72 16.52 -8.26
C PHE A 390 -3.43 17.59 -9.09
N THR A 391 -3.14 18.88 -8.87
CA THR A 391 -3.81 19.99 -9.55
C THR A 391 -3.20 20.32 -10.91
N SER A 392 -2.11 19.65 -11.30
CA SER A 392 -1.41 19.88 -12.55
C SER A 392 -1.71 18.78 -13.56
N LEU A 393 -2.29 19.14 -14.70
CA LEU A 393 -2.56 18.22 -15.82
C LEU A 393 -1.30 17.74 -16.58
N ARG A 394 -0.11 18.24 -16.23
CA ARG A 394 1.14 17.84 -16.89
C ARG A 394 1.61 16.48 -16.38
N SER A 395 1.77 15.51 -17.28
CA SER A 395 2.25 14.14 -16.96
C SER A 395 3.54 14.11 -16.16
N VAL A 396 4.50 15.02 -16.44
CA VAL A 396 5.76 15.12 -15.69
C VAL A 396 5.53 15.44 -14.20
N VAL A 397 4.58 16.34 -13.91
CA VAL A 397 4.26 16.74 -12.53
C VAL A 397 3.55 15.60 -11.81
N ALA A 398 2.63 14.90 -12.49
CA ALA A 398 1.96 13.74 -11.91
C ALA A 398 2.93 12.59 -11.60
N ILE A 399 3.86 12.27 -12.51
CA ILE A 399 4.90 11.26 -12.30
C ILE A 399 5.81 11.65 -11.11
N THR A 400 6.21 12.93 -11.04
CA THR A 400 7.01 13.44 -9.91
C THR A 400 6.21 13.36 -8.60
N GLY A 401 4.94 13.74 -8.62
CA GLY A 401 4.01 13.61 -7.51
C GLY A 401 3.86 12.18 -7.01
N LYS A 402 3.82 11.20 -7.93
CA LYS A 402 3.78 9.77 -7.58
C LYS A 402 5.05 9.33 -6.82
N GLY A 403 6.21 9.80 -7.25
CA GLY A 403 7.47 9.60 -6.53
C GLY A 403 7.45 10.23 -5.13
N LEU A 404 6.94 11.46 -5.01
CA LEU A 404 6.79 12.17 -3.73
C LEU A 404 5.78 11.48 -2.79
N SER A 405 4.72 10.88 -3.35
CA SER A 405 3.74 10.13 -2.57
C SER A 405 4.38 8.89 -1.94
N GLU A 406 5.23 8.19 -2.70
CA GLU A 406 5.96 7.03 -2.18
C GLU A 406 7.06 7.41 -1.19
N ALA A 407 7.68 8.57 -1.40
CA ALA A 407 8.58 9.18 -0.44
C ALA A 407 7.90 9.41 0.92
N ALA A 408 6.67 9.93 0.91
CA ALA A 408 5.85 10.08 2.11
C ALA A 408 5.48 8.72 2.74
N PHE A 409 5.21 7.69 1.92
CA PHE A 409 4.92 6.33 2.39
C PHE A 409 6.12 5.67 3.08
N THR A 410 7.31 5.80 2.51
CA THR A 410 8.54 5.26 3.09
C THR A 410 8.91 5.98 4.39
N THR A 411 8.76 7.31 4.42
CA THR A 411 9.04 8.11 5.61
C THR A 411 8.08 7.79 6.76
N VAL A 412 6.78 7.63 6.49
CA VAL A 412 5.79 7.42 7.55
C VAL A 412 5.99 6.07 8.27
N PHE A 413 6.41 5.01 7.55
CA PHE A 413 6.76 3.73 8.16
C PHE A 413 7.91 3.86 9.16
N LEU A 414 9.00 4.53 8.76
CA LEU A 414 10.16 4.77 9.62
C LEU A 414 9.75 5.63 10.82
N TYR A 415 9.06 6.73 10.55
CA TYR A 415 8.67 7.70 11.57
C TYR A 415 7.77 7.07 12.64
N THR A 416 6.80 6.26 12.24
CA THR A 416 5.89 5.56 13.17
C THR A 416 6.64 4.58 14.08
N SER A 417 7.67 3.91 13.55
CA SER A 417 8.48 2.99 14.34
C SER A 417 9.35 3.69 15.40
N GLU A 418 9.68 4.96 15.18
CA GLU A 418 10.45 5.81 16.09
C GLU A 418 9.55 6.58 17.08
N LEU A 419 8.32 6.93 16.69
CA LEU A 419 7.37 7.70 17.51
C LEU A 419 6.82 6.91 18.70
N TYR A 420 6.48 5.63 18.50
CA TYR A 420 5.84 4.83 19.54
C TYR A 420 6.86 4.15 20.47
N PRO A 421 6.59 4.15 21.79
CA PRO A 421 7.45 3.48 22.76
C PRO A 421 7.45 1.96 22.51
N THR A 422 8.55 1.30 22.87
CA THR A 422 8.82 -0.11 22.53
C THR A 422 7.67 -1.07 22.88
N VAL A 423 7.00 -0.88 24.02
CA VAL A 423 5.89 -1.76 24.45
C VAL A 423 4.59 -1.51 23.69
N LEU A 424 4.35 -0.29 23.19
CA LEU A 424 3.14 0.08 22.44
C LEU A 424 3.35 0.12 20.92
N ARG A 425 4.59 0.00 20.44
CA ARG A 425 4.96 0.16 19.03
C ARG A 425 4.17 -0.75 18.11
N GLN A 426 3.98 -2.01 18.48
CA GLN A 426 3.22 -2.97 17.67
C GLN A 426 1.74 -2.55 17.59
N ASN A 427 1.14 -2.10 18.70
CA ASN A 427 -0.25 -1.64 18.73
C ASN A 427 -0.40 -0.33 17.94
N GLY A 428 0.54 0.61 18.08
CA GLY A 428 0.57 1.87 17.33
C GLY A 428 0.65 1.63 15.83
N MET A 429 1.58 0.78 15.37
CA MET A 429 1.70 0.38 13.97
C MET A 429 0.45 -0.33 13.44
N GLY A 430 -0.19 -1.18 14.27
CA GLY A 430 -1.46 -1.83 13.92
C GLY A 430 -2.59 -0.82 13.71
N TYR A 431 -2.76 0.12 14.65
CA TYR A 431 -3.75 1.20 14.56
C TYR A 431 -3.53 2.08 13.32
N THR A 432 -2.30 2.58 13.12
CA THR A 432 -2.01 3.44 11.97
C THR A 432 -2.16 2.71 10.65
N SER A 433 -1.80 1.42 10.60
CA SER A 433 -2.03 0.60 9.41
C SER A 433 -3.52 0.40 9.13
N PHE A 434 -4.37 0.22 10.15
CA PHE A 434 -5.82 0.16 9.96
C PHE A 434 -6.35 1.45 9.32
N VAL A 435 -5.95 2.61 9.86
CA VAL A 435 -6.34 3.92 9.31
C VAL A 435 -5.81 4.12 7.88
N ALA A 436 -4.59 3.66 7.59
CA ALA A 436 -4.03 3.68 6.23
C ALA A 436 -4.86 2.82 5.26
N ARG A 437 -5.36 1.66 5.69
CA ARG A 437 -6.22 0.81 4.85
C ARG A 437 -7.56 1.45 4.59
N LEU A 438 -8.13 2.17 5.56
CA LEU A 438 -9.33 2.98 5.34
C LEU A 438 -9.07 4.05 4.27
N GLY A 439 -7.94 4.76 4.33
CA GLY A 439 -7.54 5.72 3.30
C GLY A 439 -7.39 5.08 1.92
N GLY A 440 -6.75 3.92 1.82
CA GLY A 440 -6.61 3.19 0.56
C GLY A 440 -7.93 2.65 -0.01
N ALA A 441 -8.87 2.25 0.85
CA ALA A 441 -10.19 1.79 0.43
C ALA A 441 -11.08 2.93 -0.08
N LEU A 442 -11.00 4.11 0.55
CA LEU A 442 -11.74 5.30 0.14
C LEU A 442 -11.16 5.98 -1.10
N ALA A 443 -9.86 5.80 -1.38
CA ALA A 443 -9.20 6.43 -2.52
C ALA A 443 -9.91 6.17 -3.87
N PRO A 444 -10.17 4.92 -4.32
CA PRO A 444 -10.82 4.69 -5.61
C PRO A 444 -12.27 5.21 -5.69
N LEU A 445 -12.99 5.27 -4.57
CA LEU A 445 -14.36 5.78 -4.54
C LEU A 445 -14.42 7.26 -4.92
N VAL A 446 -13.31 7.99 -4.76
CA VAL A 446 -13.23 9.41 -5.08
C VAL A 446 -13.33 9.66 -6.59
N PHE A 447 -12.96 8.68 -7.42
CA PHE A 447 -13.11 8.80 -8.88
C PHE A 447 -14.58 8.90 -9.31
N LEU A 448 -15.51 8.38 -8.53
CA LEU A 448 -16.95 8.49 -8.83
C LEU A 448 -17.47 9.93 -8.73
N LEU A 449 -16.74 10.83 -8.07
CA LEU A 449 -17.10 12.26 -8.02
C LEU A 449 -16.85 13.01 -9.33
N ASP A 450 -16.19 12.38 -10.31
CA ASP A 450 -15.97 12.94 -11.66
C ASP A 450 -17.30 13.24 -12.38
N GLU A 451 -18.36 12.45 -12.10
CA GLU A 451 -19.71 12.65 -12.64
C GLU A 451 -20.35 13.97 -12.17
N VAL A 452 -20.00 14.44 -10.97
CA VAL A 452 -20.53 15.68 -10.41
C VAL A 452 -19.75 16.88 -10.92
N TRP A 453 -18.41 16.81 -10.87
CA TRP A 453 -17.52 17.84 -11.38
C TRP A 453 -16.16 17.27 -11.72
N ARG A 454 -15.71 17.46 -12.97
CA ARG A 454 -14.49 16.84 -13.53
C ARG A 454 -13.21 17.07 -12.69
N SER A 455 -13.10 18.21 -12.02
CA SER A 455 -11.91 18.53 -11.20
C SER A 455 -12.07 18.16 -9.72
N LEU A 456 -13.24 17.71 -9.29
CA LEU A 456 -13.53 17.42 -7.88
C LEU A 456 -12.68 16.29 -7.29
N PRO A 457 -12.39 15.18 -8.01
CA PRO A 457 -11.48 14.16 -7.50
C PRO A 457 -10.09 14.72 -7.20
N GLU A 458 -9.53 15.52 -8.12
CA GLU A 458 -8.19 16.11 -7.99
C GLU A 458 -8.11 17.11 -6.82
N VAL A 459 -9.14 17.97 -6.68
CA VAL A 459 -9.24 18.91 -5.55
C VAL A 459 -9.36 18.16 -4.22
N THR A 460 -10.10 17.06 -4.19
CA THR A 460 -10.25 16.23 -2.99
C THR A 460 -8.94 15.59 -2.57
N TYR A 461 -8.20 14.99 -3.51
CA TYR A 461 -6.87 14.43 -3.23
C TYR A 461 -5.88 15.51 -2.77
N CYS A 462 -5.85 16.66 -3.44
CA CYS A 462 -5.01 17.78 -3.04
C CYS A 462 -5.34 18.26 -1.62
N GLY A 463 -6.63 18.49 -1.34
CA GLY A 463 -7.09 18.97 -0.03
C GLY A 463 -6.74 18.02 1.10
N VAL A 464 -7.01 16.72 0.93
CA VAL A 464 -6.66 15.70 1.93
C VAL A 464 -5.15 15.61 2.14
N ALA A 465 -4.37 15.57 1.06
CA ALA A 465 -2.91 15.49 1.15
C ALA A 465 -2.29 16.70 1.86
N VAL A 466 -2.72 17.92 1.53
CA VAL A 466 -2.22 19.16 2.15
C VAL A 466 -2.63 19.25 3.62
N CYS A 467 -3.88 18.92 3.95
CA CYS A 467 -4.36 18.91 5.33
C CYS A 467 -3.59 17.88 6.19
N CYS A 468 -3.50 16.63 5.73
CA CYS A 468 -2.77 15.59 6.43
C CYS A 468 -1.26 15.89 6.53
N GLY A 469 -0.67 16.47 5.48
CA GLY A 469 0.73 16.90 5.47
C GLY A 469 0.99 18.03 6.48
N SER A 470 0.05 18.95 6.63
CA SER A 470 0.12 20.01 7.64
C SER A 470 0.01 19.46 9.06
N VAL A 471 -0.83 18.44 9.28
CA VAL A 471 -0.92 17.74 10.57
C VAL A 471 0.42 17.08 10.96
N ALA A 472 1.24 16.67 9.99
CA ALA A 472 2.55 16.08 10.27
C ALA A 472 3.50 17.04 11.02
N PHE A 473 3.33 18.36 10.89
CA PHE A 473 4.13 19.34 11.67
C PHE A 473 3.85 19.31 13.16
N LEU A 474 2.67 18.81 13.57
CA LEU A 474 2.27 18.70 14.99
C LEU A 474 2.94 17.51 15.70
N LEU A 475 3.55 16.59 14.95
CA LEU A 475 4.29 15.45 15.47
C LEU A 475 5.70 15.87 15.93
N PRO A 476 6.28 15.19 16.94
CA PRO A 476 7.62 15.49 17.44
C PRO A 476 8.71 15.00 16.48
N GLU A 477 9.81 15.73 16.36
CA GLU A 477 10.97 15.29 15.56
C GLU A 477 11.69 14.12 16.24
N THR A 478 12.16 13.15 15.44
CA THR A 478 12.86 11.94 15.92
C THR A 478 14.33 11.87 15.50
N LEU A 479 14.81 12.81 14.68
CA LEU A 479 16.21 12.88 14.27
C LEU A 479 17.16 12.96 15.48
N ASN A 480 18.09 12.00 15.58
CA ASN A 480 19.10 11.88 16.65
C ASN A 480 18.54 11.78 18.08
N VAL A 481 17.24 11.48 18.24
CA VAL A 481 16.62 11.24 19.54
C VAL A 481 16.65 9.74 19.84
N ARG A 482 17.08 9.36 21.05
CA ARG A 482 17.03 7.97 21.49
C ARG A 482 15.57 7.50 21.55
N LEU A 483 15.33 6.24 21.19
CA LEU A 483 13.98 5.66 21.16
C LEU A 483 13.27 5.89 22.51
N PRO A 484 12.03 6.38 22.51
CA PRO A 484 11.34 6.69 23.75
C PRO A 484 11.09 5.41 24.54
N GLU A 485 11.71 5.32 25.71
CA GLU A 485 11.37 4.34 26.74
C GLU A 485 10.13 4.83 27.49
N VAL A 486 9.25 3.91 27.89
CA VAL A 486 7.98 4.24 28.58
C VAL A 486 8.23 5.12 29.81
N SER A 487 9.34 4.89 30.51
CA SER A 487 9.82 5.69 31.64
C SER A 487 10.07 7.16 31.27
N SER A 488 10.59 7.45 30.08
CA SER A 488 10.88 8.82 29.64
C SER A 488 9.63 9.64 29.31
N ILE A 489 8.57 8.99 28.81
CA ILE A 489 7.28 9.64 28.51
C ILE A 489 6.52 9.93 29.82
N LEU A 490 6.51 8.97 30.74
CA LEU A 490 5.92 9.16 32.08
C LEU A 490 6.69 10.21 32.90
N CYS A 491 8.03 10.22 32.85
CA CYS A 491 8.83 11.26 33.50
C CYS A 491 8.62 12.65 32.89
N GLN A 492 8.37 12.77 31.58
CA GLN A 492 8.03 14.05 30.95
C GLN A 492 6.68 14.58 31.41
N GLU A 493 5.73 13.70 31.70
CA GLU A 493 4.43 14.04 32.28
C GLU A 493 4.59 14.42 33.76
N GLU A 494 5.32 13.64 34.56
CA GLU A 494 5.65 14.01 35.96
C GLU A 494 6.35 15.36 36.04
N THR A 495 7.31 15.66 35.14
CA THR A 495 7.97 16.98 35.13
C THR A 495 7.09 18.10 34.57
N ARG A 496 6.11 17.83 33.69
CA ARG A 496 5.12 18.82 33.25
C ARG A 496 4.08 19.11 34.32
N ASP A 497 3.58 18.07 34.98
CA ASP A 497 2.64 18.17 36.08
C ASP A 497 3.33 18.86 37.27
N LEU A 498 4.56 18.48 37.63
CA LEU A 498 5.36 19.18 38.65
C LEU A 498 5.62 20.64 38.29
N ARG A 499 5.87 20.98 37.01
CA ARG A 499 6.01 22.38 36.58
C ARG A 499 4.70 23.15 36.62
N SER A 500 3.57 22.52 36.31
CA SER A 500 2.24 23.14 36.42
C SER A 500 1.78 23.32 37.87
N VAL A 501 2.25 22.46 38.78
CA VAL A 501 2.01 22.56 40.23
C VAL A 501 2.97 23.55 40.90
N MET A 502 4.22 23.67 40.42
CA MET A 502 5.20 24.64 40.93
C MET A 502 5.04 26.06 40.39
N ASP A 503 4.28 26.26 39.30
CA ASP A 503 4.12 27.58 38.68
C ASP A 503 2.63 27.93 38.45
N PRO A 504 1.82 28.10 39.52
CA PRO A 504 0.41 28.48 39.41
C PRO A 504 0.19 29.94 38.94
N GLY A 505 1.26 30.67 38.60
CA GLY A 505 1.27 32.13 38.44
C GLY A 505 1.21 32.70 37.02
N ARG A 506 1.01 31.91 35.96
CA ARG A 506 0.87 32.43 34.57
C ARG A 506 -0.46 32.05 33.92
N VAL A 507 -1.55 32.44 34.56
CA VAL A 507 -2.83 32.68 33.87
C VAL A 507 -3.40 34.00 34.40
N SER A 508 -3.03 35.10 33.74
CA SER A 508 -3.74 36.39 33.62
C SER A 508 -2.73 37.51 33.32
N VAL A 509 -2.62 37.91 32.05
CA VAL A 509 -2.99 39.22 31.47
C VAL A 509 -3.00 39.04 29.96
#